data_AF-A0A2S7Q3V8-F1
#
_entry.id   AF-A0A2S7Q3V8-F1
#
_cell.length_a   1.000
_cell.length_b   1.000
_cell.length_c   1.000
_cell.angle_alpha   90.00
_cell.angle_beta   90.00
_cell.angle_gamma   90.00
#
_symmetry.space_group_name_H-M   'P 1'
#
loop_
_entity.id
_entity.type
_entity.pdbx_description
1 polymer ?
#
loop_
_entity_poly.entity_id
_entity_poly.type
_entity_poly.pdbx_seq_one_letter_code
_entity_poly.pdbx_strand_id
1 'polypeptide(L)'
;MADMASVMAQSGSTLPQVSDGGSLTGTVHIVTTDGAGPYSAIVDPTATGAFSQGTQAKVTTQVPGTKGNIAAPKQRSIMMRSLVNMGIVKRASNVNEDYPIAIQMPAGMSCTGTVAGQQNVCLVKIANPSGAGPFGGVVAMQMAGAGTASASNATAADASTSSTKATKANKATKRSIGAKFRA
;
A
#
# COMPACT_ATOMS: atom_id res chain seq x y z
N MET A 1 10.73 -8.13 13.74
CA MET A 1 9.76 -7.32 14.54
C MET A 1 10.46 -6.32 15.45
N ALA A 2 11.64 -6.63 16.03
CA ALA A 2 12.42 -5.64 16.80
C ALA A 2 12.62 -4.31 16.04
N ASP A 3 12.90 -4.41 14.74
CA ASP A 3 13.07 -3.30 13.79
C ASP A 3 11.79 -2.46 13.62
N MET A 4 10.63 -3.09 13.73
CA MET A 4 9.35 -2.38 13.66
C MET A 4 9.09 -1.60 14.96
N ALA A 5 9.61 -2.07 16.11
CA ALA A 5 9.54 -1.31 17.36
C ALA A 5 10.45 -0.05 17.31
N SER A 6 11.63 -0.13 16.67
CA SER A 6 12.48 1.06 16.49
C SER A 6 11.93 2.04 15.45
N VAL A 7 11.34 1.54 14.35
CA VAL A 7 10.58 2.38 13.39
C VAL A 7 9.41 3.07 14.08
N MET A 8 8.66 2.37 14.94
CA MET A 8 7.56 2.97 15.72
C MET A 8 8.05 4.02 16.72
N ALA A 9 9.17 3.78 17.40
CA ALA A 9 9.78 4.79 18.28
C ALA A 9 10.19 6.08 17.53
N GLN A 10 10.60 5.97 16.26
CA GLN A 10 10.88 7.12 15.39
C GLN A 10 9.62 7.75 14.78
N SER A 11 8.55 6.98 14.60
CA SER A 11 7.28 7.44 14.00
C SER A 11 6.35 8.15 15.00
N GLY A 12 6.63 8.04 16.30
CA GLY A 12 5.81 8.61 17.37
C GLY A 12 4.71 7.68 17.88
N SER A 13 3.89 8.18 18.80
CA SER A 13 2.87 7.41 19.53
C SER A 13 1.59 7.12 18.76
N THR A 14 1.45 7.60 17.52
CA THR A 14 0.22 7.46 16.71
C THR A 14 0.54 7.06 15.28
N LEU A 15 -0.03 5.94 14.82
CA LEU A 15 0.00 5.57 13.41
C LEU A 15 -0.91 6.48 12.57
N PRO A 16 -0.73 6.53 11.23
CA PRO A 16 -1.73 7.06 10.31
C PRO A 16 -3.09 6.39 10.56
N GLN A 17 -4.11 7.20 10.86
CA GLN A 17 -5.47 6.75 11.15
C GLN A 17 -6.31 6.76 9.87
N VAL A 18 -7.06 5.69 9.61
CA VAL A 18 -7.96 5.60 8.44
C VAL A 18 -9.31 4.99 8.86
N SER A 19 -10.42 5.54 8.39
CA SER A 19 -11.76 4.97 8.60
C SER A 19 -11.99 3.73 7.72
N ASP A 20 -13.05 2.95 7.99
CA ASP A 20 -13.56 2.05 6.95
C ASP A 20 -13.96 2.86 5.71
N GLY A 21 -13.68 2.32 4.52
CA GLY A 21 -13.80 3.04 3.27
C GLY A 21 -12.98 4.35 3.19
N GLY A 22 -12.00 4.58 4.07
CA GLY A 22 -11.15 5.77 4.07
C GLY A 22 -10.02 5.72 3.04
N SER A 23 -9.22 6.79 2.97
CA SER A 23 -8.09 6.93 2.05
C SER A 23 -6.78 7.15 2.81
N LEU A 24 -5.78 6.30 2.56
CA LEU A 24 -4.40 6.54 2.99
C LEU A 24 -3.72 7.42 1.92
N THR A 25 -3.22 8.58 2.32
CA THR A 25 -2.56 9.56 1.43
C THR A 25 -1.10 9.80 1.82
N GLY A 26 -0.29 10.28 0.89
CA GLY A 26 1.10 10.66 1.14
C GLY A 26 1.84 11.11 -0.11
N THR A 27 3.16 11.25 0.00
CA THR A 27 4.06 11.59 -1.11
C THR A 27 5.00 10.42 -1.41
N VAL A 28 5.22 10.13 -2.68
CA VAL A 28 6.28 9.23 -3.16
C VAL A 28 7.43 10.08 -3.67
N HIS A 29 8.57 9.98 -2.99
CA HIS A 29 9.83 10.62 -3.37
C HIS A 29 10.59 9.71 -4.35
N ILE A 30 10.65 10.09 -5.63
CA ILE A 30 11.33 9.31 -6.67
C ILE A 30 12.80 9.73 -6.77
N VAL A 31 13.70 8.93 -6.20
CA VAL A 31 15.15 9.17 -6.34
C VAL A 31 15.63 8.87 -7.77
N THR A 32 15.19 7.78 -8.39
CA THR A 32 15.60 7.36 -9.75
C THR A 32 14.42 7.03 -10.64
N THR A 33 14.59 7.19 -11.96
CA THR A 33 13.52 7.04 -12.97
C THR A 33 12.70 5.76 -12.87
N ASP A 34 13.26 4.68 -12.32
CA ASP A 34 12.67 3.34 -12.16
C ASP A 34 11.87 3.14 -10.87
N GLY A 35 11.83 4.14 -9.98
CA GLY A 35 10.95 4.23 -8.81
C GLY A 35 9.59 4.88 -9.09
N ALA A 36 9.13 4.90 -10.35
CA ALA A 36 7.92 5.61 -10.77
C ALA A 36 6.68 4.69 -10.87
N GLY A 37 5.57 5.21 -11.40
CA GLY A 37 4.30 4.49 -11.51
C GLY A 37 4.12 3.60 -12.76
N PRO A 38 2.92 3.00 -12.93
CA PRO A 38 1.83 2.98 -11.96
C PRO A 38 2.15 2.06 -10.77
N TYR A 39 1.55 2.33 -9.62
CA TYR A 39 1.70 1.54 -8.40
C TYR A 39 0.55 0.54 -8.25
N SER A 40 0.63 -0.29 -7.23
CA SER A 40 -0.46 -1.14 -6.77
C SER A 40 -0.34 -1.31 -5.26
N ALA A 41 -1.47 -1.53 -4.57
CA ALA A 41 -1.51 -1.66 -3.11
C ALA A 41 -2.22 -2.94 -2.65
N ILE A 42 -1.72 -3.57 -1.59
CA ILE A 42 -2.39 -4.65 -0.84
C ILE A 42 -2.42 -4.28 0.63
N VAL A 43 -3.56 -4.49 1.28
CA VAL A 43 -3.68 -4.45 2.75
C VAL A 43 -3.64 -5.86 3.32
N ASP A 44 -2.75 -6.09 4.27
CA ASP A 44 -2.81 -7.21 5.21
C ASP A 44 -3.50 -6.75 6.50
N PRO A 45 -4.74 -7.24 6.79
CA PRO A 45 -5.47 -6.86 8.00
C PRO A 45 -4.90 -7.46 9.29
N THR A 46 -4.01 -8.46 9.20
CA THR A 46 -3.42 -9.14 10.36
C THR A 46 -2.11 -8.50 10.86
N ALA A 47 -1.56 -7.56 10.07
CA ALA A 47 -0.22 -6.98 10.24
C ALA A 47 0.93 -8.01 10.40
N THR A 48 0.77 -9.23 9.88
CA THR A 48 1.82 -10.27 9.89
C THR A 48 2.81 -10.15 8.73
N GLY A 49 2.48 -9.34 7.71
CA GLY A 49 3.21 -9.23 6.45
C GLY A 49 2.73 -10.23 5.39
N ALA A 50 1.58 -10.89 5.61
CA ALA A 50 1.04 -11.96 4.76
C ALA A 50 0.35 -11.43 3.48
N PHE A 51 0.99 -10.52 2.75
CA PHE A 51 0.44 -9.84 1.57
C PHE A 51 0.00 -10.77 0.42
N SER A 52 0.42 -12.04 0.42
CA SER A 52 -0.08 -13.07 -0.51
C SER A 52 -1.55 -13.45 -0.26
N GLN A 53 -2.07 -13.21 0.95
CA GLN A 53 -3.47 -13.41 1.35
C GLN A 53 -4.24 -12.11 1.55
N GLY A 54 -3.55 -10.96 1.53
CA GLY A 54 -4.14 -9.63 1.72
C GLY A 54 -5.09 -9.20 0.59
N THR A 55 -5.88 -8.18 0.88
CA THR A 55 -6.89 -7.63 -0.04
C THR A 55 -6.31 -6.48 -0.85
N GLN A 56 -6.52 -6.46 -2.16
CA GLN A 56 -6.06 -5.37 -3.02
C GLN A 56 -6.81 -4.07 -2.71
N ALA A 57 -6.06 -2.99 -2.44
CA ALA A 57 -6.59 -1.64 -2.32
C ALA A 57 -6.50 -0.88 -3.66
N LYS A 58 -7.38 0.11 -3.87
CA LYS A 58 -7.41 0.90 -5.10
C LYS A 58 -6.55 2.15 -4.92
N VAL A 59 -5.44 2.24 -5.65
CA VAL A 59 -4.72 3.51 -5.79
C VAL A 59 -5.60 4.47 -6.60
N THR A 60 -5.97 5.61 -6.01
CA THR A 60 -6.89 6.62 -6.57
C THR A 60 -6.15 7.80 -7.18
N THR A 61 -5.13 8.32 -6.49
CA THR A 61 -4.16 9.26 -7.05
C THR A 61 -2.88 8.50 -7.37
N GLN A 62 -2.50 8.50 -8.65
CA GLN A 62 -1.35 7.75 -9.14
C GLN A 62 -0.13 8.63 -9.38
N VAL A 63 1.02 8.20 -8.85
CA VAL A 63 2.35 8.57 -9.35
C VAL A 63 2.41 8.29 -10.86
N PRO A 64 2.91 9.22 -11.69
CA PRO A 64 3.07 9.03 -13.13
C PRO A 64 4.16 8.01 -13.48
N GLY A 65 4.13 7.47 -14.70
CA GLY A 65 5.13 6.52 -15.21
C GLY A 65 4.51 5.41 -16.05
N THR A 66 5.36 4.56 -16.64
CA THR A 66 4.96 3.38 -17.41
C THR A 66 5.87 2.22 -17.04
N LYS A 67 5.29 1.08 -16.60
CA LYS A 67 6.05 -0.10 -16.12
C LYS A 67 7.10 0.27 -15.06
N GLY A 68 6.71 1.10 -14.09
CA GLY A 68 7.59 1.58 -13.03
C GLY A 68 8.57 2.69 -13.45
N ASN A 69 8.57 3.13 -14.71
CA ASN A 69 9.59 4.03 -15.25
C ASN A 69 9.02 5.39 -15.71
N ILE A 70 9.65 6.49 -15.32
CA ILE A 70 9.42 7.86 -15.82
C ILE A 70 10.57 8.32 -16.72
N ALA A 71 10.36 9.37 -17.52
CA ALA A 71 11.41 10.00 -18.31
C ALA A 71 12.17 11.01 -17.45
N ALA A 72 13.51 10.97 -17.44
CA ALA A 72 14.30 11.97 -16.74
C ALA A 72 14.20 13.34 -17.46
N PRO A 73 13.89 14.45 -16.76
CA PRO A 73 13.57 15.74 -17.41
C PRO A 73 14.75 16.41 -18.13
N LYS A 74 15.99 15.96 -17.90
CA LYS A 74 17.23 16.56 -18.47
C LYS A 74 18.13 15.59 -19.25
N GLN A 75 17.72 14.33 -19.43
CA GLN A 75 18.45 13.32 -20.20
C GLN A 75 17.43 12.41 -20.90
N ARG A 76 17.54 12.07 -22.19
CA ARG A 76 18.74 11.61 -22.89
C ARG A 76 18.68 11.97 -24.38
N SER A 77 19.85 12.17 -25.01
CA SER A 77 19.97 12.13 -26.48
C SER A 77 19.40 10.83 -27.05
N ILE A 78 18.89 10.85 -28.29
CA ILE A 78 18.31 9.69 -28.99
C ILE A 78 19.27 8.49 -28.95
N MET A 79 20.58 8.75 -29.12
CA MET A 79 21.65 7.75 -28.98
C MET A 79 21.62 7.06 -27.61
N MET A 80 21.65 7.83 -26.51
CA MET A 80 21.59 7.30 -25.15
C MET A 80 20.25 6.58 -24.86
N ARG A 81 19.14 7.02 -25.45
CA ARG A 81 17.85 6.29 -25.36
C ARG A 81 17.93 4.92 -26.05
N SER A 82 18.67 4.82 -27.16
CA SER A 82 18.94 3.55 -27.85
C SER A 82 19.82 2.62 -27.00
N LEU A 83 20.95 3.11 -26.48
CA LEU A 83 21.85 2.31 -25.63
C LEU A 83 21.15 1.77 -24.37
N VAL A 84 20.26 2.54 -23.75
CA VAL A 84 19.42 2.10 -22.62
C VAL A 84 18.45 0.97 -23.03
N ASN A 85 17.85 1.07 -24.21
CA ASN A 85 16.94 0.04 -24.72
C ASN A 85 17.69 -1.25 -25.10
N MET A 86 18.92 -1.12 -25.61
CA MET A 86 19.85 -2.23 -25.88
C MET A 86 20.55 -2.79 -24.63
N GLY A 87 20.32 -2.21 -23.44
CA GLY A 87 20.90 -2.68 -22.18
C GLY A 87 22.38 -2.32 -21.98
N ILE A 88 22.98 -1.54 -22.88
CA ILE A 88 24.40 -1.15 -22.87
C ILE A 88 24.71 -0.16 -21.73
N VAL A 89 23.74 0.63 -21.29
CA VAL A 89 23.86 1.54 -20.14
C VAL A 89 22.63 1.47 -19.22
N LYS A 90 22.82 1.85 -17.95
CA LYS A 90 21.79 1.71 -16.89
C LYS A 90 20.50 2.48 -17.22
N ARG A 91 19.34 1.87 -16.94
CA ARG A 91 18.01 2.49 -17.11
C ARG A 91 17.78 3.67 -16.15
N ALA A 92 18.20 3.52 -14.90
CA ALA A 92 18.06 4.52 -13.85
C ALA A 92 18.92 5.78 -14.12
N SER A 93 18.27 6.94 -14.30
CA SER A 93 18.87 8.25 -14.02
C SER A 93 18.27 8.79 -12.72
N ASN A 94 19.01 9.63 -11.99
CA ASN A 94 18.46 10.38 -10.87
C ASN A 94 17.42 11.42 -11.37
N VAL A 95 16.34 11.62 -10.62
CA VAL A 95 15.31 12.63 -10.92
C VAL A 95 14.94 13.50 -9.71
N ASN A 96 14.84 12.91 -8.51
CA ASN A 96 14.43 13.58 -7.27
C ASN A 96 13.10 14.34 -7.44
N GLU A 97 12.04 13.59 -7.79
CA GLU A 97 10.71 14.12 -8.09
C GLU A 97 9.66 13.60 -7.08
N ASP A 98 8.84 14.52 -6.57
CA ASP A 98 7.83 14.23 -5.54
C ASP A 98 6.44 14.16 -6.16
N TYR A 99 5.72 13.06 -5.91
CA TYR A 99 4.37 12.86 -6.44
C TYR A 99 3.37 12.41 -5.37
N PRO A 100 2.15 12.99 -5.33
CA PRO A 100 1.12 12.55 -4.42
C PRO A 100 0.63 11.14 -4.77
N ILE A 101 0.37 10.35 -3.73
CA ILE A 101 -0.31 9.06 -3.83
C ILE A 101 -1.53 9.05 -2.89
N ALA A 102 -2.61 8.43 -3.34
CA ALA A 102 -3.80 8.19 -2.52
C ALA A 102 -4.27 6.76 -2.75
N ILE A 103 -4.63 6.07 -1.67
CA ILE A 103 -4.96 4.64 -1.67
C ILE A 103 -6.26 4.46 -0.89
N GLN A 104 -7.33 4.21 -1.63
CA GLN A 104 -8.64 3.88 -1.12
C GLN A 104 -8.60 2.50 -0.45
N MET A 105 -8.89 2.46 0.86
CA MET A 105 -9.06 1.22 1.60
C MET A 105 -10.32 0.48 1.11
N PRO A 106 -10.31 -0.86 1.06
CA PRO A 106 -11.52 -1.65 0.83
C PRO A 106 -12.55 -1.40 1.94
N ALA A 107 -13.83 -1.29 1.57
CA ALA A 107 -14.92 -1.15 2.55
C ALA A 107 -15.24 -2.49 3.24
N GLY A 108 -15.74 -2.42 4.48
CA GLY A 108 -15.93 -3.57 5.35
C GLY A 108 -14.61 -4.16 5.88
N MET A 109 -13.54 -3.37 5.96
CA MET A 109 -12.22 -3.84 6.38
C MET A 109 -11.98 -3.58 7.87
N SER A 110 -11.77 -4.67 8.63
CA SER A 110 -11.29 -4.61 10.02
C SER A 110 -9.82 -5.01 10.10
N CYS A 111 -8.99 -4.14 10.66
CA CYS A 111 -7.61 -4.47 11.03
C CYS A 111 -7.59 -5.16 12.41
N THR A 112 -6.94 -6.31 12.52
CA THR A 112 -6.79 -7.08 13.78
C THR A 112 -5.33 -7.16 14.25
N GLY A 113 -4.40 -6.66 13.45
CA GLY A 113 -2.97 -6.70 13.75
C GLY A 113 -2.57 -5.89 14.99
N THR A 114 -1.45 -6.31 15.60
CA THR A 114 -0.81 -5.65 16.74
C THR A 114 0.65 -5.35 16.40
N VAL A 115 1.07 -4.09 16.49
CA VAL A 115 2.43 -3.66 16.13
C VAL A 115 2.97 -2.71 17.20
N ALA A 116 4.05 -3.11 17.88
CA ALA A 116 4.71 -2.34 18.94
C ALA A 116 3.75 -1.79 20.03
N GLY A 117 2.72 -2.56 20.40
CA GLY A 117 1.69 -2.16 21.37
C GLY A 117 0.52 -1.36 20.80
N GLN A 118 0.54 -0.99 19.52
CA GLN A 118 -0.61 -0.45 18.81
C GLN A 118 -1.53 -1.58 18.37
N GLN A 119 -2.81 -1.50 18.77
CA GLN A 119 -3.87 -2.43 18.36
C GLN A 119 -4.54 -1.95 17.06
N ASN A 120 -5.29 -2.84 16.40
CA ASN A 120 -6.13 -2.54 15.24
C ASN A 120 -5.31 -2.00 14.04
N VAL A 121 -4.13 -2.59 13.83
CA VAL A 121 -3.15 -2.20 12.80
C VAL A 121 -3.30 -3.06 11.55
N CYS A 122 -3.31 -2.41 10.39
CA CYS A 122 -3.11 -3.03 9.08
C CYS A 122 -1.71 -2.68 8.56
N LEU A 123 -1.14 -3.54 7.71
CA LEU A 123 0.01 -3.21 6.89
C LEU A 123 -0.43 -3.02 5.43
N VAL A 124 -0.04 -1.93 4.79
CA VAL A 124 -0.28 -1.65 3.38
C VAL A 124 1.03 -1.77 2.60
N LYS A 125 1.20 -2.83 1.81
CA LYS A 125 2.31 -2.93 0.86
C LYS A 125 1.97 -2.17 -0.41
N ILE A 126 2.83 -1.22 -0.78
CA ILE A 126 2.71 -0.36 -1.96
C ILE A 126 3.90 -0.70 -2.86
N ALA A 127 3.66 -1.12 -4.10
CA ALA A 127 4.72 -1.59 -5.01
C ALA A 127 4.50 -1.16 -6.46
N ASN A 128 5.58 -0.80 -7.16
CA ASN A 128 5.59 -0.59 -8.61
C ASN A 128 5.98 -1.89 -9.37
N PRO A 129 5.71 -1.98 -10.68
CA PRO A 129 6.05 -3.14 -11.51
C PRO A 129 7.37 -2.93 -12.29
N SER A 130 8.38 -2.30 -11.68
CA SER A 130 9.65 -2.03 -12.37
C SER A 130 10.49 -3.29 -12.54
N GLY A 131 11.16 -3.41 -13.69
CA GLY A 131 12.01 -4.57 -14.02
C GLY A 131 13.35 -4.62 -13.28
N ALA A 132 13.74 -3.55 -12.59
CA ALA A 132 14.93 -3.52 -11.72
C ALA A 132 14.63 -3.97 -10.27
N GLY A 133 13.35 -4.17 -9.93
CA GLY A 133 12.86 -4.52 -8.60
C GLY A 133 11.52 -3.81 -8.31
N PRO A 134 10.65 -4.36 -7.46
CA PRO A 134 9.41 -3.70 -7.07
C PRO A 134 9.68 -2.58 -6.05
N PHE A 135 9.84 -1.34 -6.53
CA PHE A 135 10.07 -0.18 -5.67
C PHE A 135 8.79 0.24 -4.94
N GLY A 136 8.94 0.81 -3.74
CA GLY A 136 7.83 1.19 -2.86
C GLY A 136 8.17 0.87 -1.41
N GLY A 137 7.20 0.36 -0.64
CA GLY A 137 7.40 0.05 0.77
C GLY A 137 6.20 -0.61 1.43
N VAL A 138 6.23 -0.69 2.76
CA VAL A 138 5.12 -1.12 3.61
C VAL A 138 4.83 -0.01 4.62
N VAL A 139 3.58 0.43 4.68
CA VAL A 139 3.10 1.43 5.65
C VAL A 139 2.25 0.72 6.70
N ALA A 140 2.54 0.95 7.98
CA ALA A 140 1.62 0.60 9.06
C ALA A 140 0.55 1.69 9.21
N MET A 141 -0.70 1.31 9.38
CA MET A 141 -1.83 2.21 9.61
C MET A 141 -2.82 1.58 10.59
N GLN A 142 -3.60 2.40 11.28
CA GLN A 142 -4.52 1.99 12.33
C GLN A 142 -5.95 2.42 11.99
N MET A 143 -6.95 1.64 12.41
CA MET A 143 -8.34 2.01 12.15
C MET A 143 -8.77 3.15 13.09
N ALA A 144 -9.22 4.25 12.48
CA ALA A 144 -9.76 5.40 13.21
C ALA A 144 -10.97 4.98 14.06
N GLY A 145 -11.03 5.46 15.30
CA GLY A 145 -12.06 5.08 16.27
C GLY A 145 -11.77 3.78 17.04
N ALA A 146 -10.82 2.95 16.59
CA ALA A 146 -10.39 1.74 17.28
C ALA A 146 -9.28 2.03 18.31
N GLY A 147 -9.43 3.13 19.06
CA GLY A 147 -8.52 3.57 20.12
C GLY A 147 -8.49 2.59 21.30
N THR A 148 -7.52 2.76 22.20
CA THR A 148 -7.18 1.83 23.29
C THR A 148 -8.36 1.46 24.20
N ALA A 149 -9.07 0.40 23.84
CA ALA A 149 -10.09 -0.23 24.67
C ALA A 149 -9.41 -0.97 25.84
N SER A 150 -9.18 -0.25 26.93
CA SER A 150 -8.84 -0.88 28.22
C SER A 150 -9.96 -1.84 28.61
N ALA A 151 -9.61 -3.05 29.04
CA ALA A 151 -10.57 -4.15 29.15
C ALA A 151 -11.71 -3.83 30.12
N SER A 152 -12.95 -3.98 29.66
CA SER A 152 -14.17 -3.89 30.46
C SER A 152 -15.17 -4.92 29.93
N ASN A 153 -15.62 -5.83 30.79
CA ASN A 153 -16.59 -6.86 30.41
C ASN A 153 -17.96 -6.25 30.10
N ALA A 154 -18.55 -6.65 28.97
CA ALA A 154 -19.97 -6.51 28.70
C ALA A 154 -20.49 -7.83 28.09
N THR A 155 -21.59 -8.34 28.65
CA THR A 155 -22.19 -9.64 28.30
C THR A 155 -23.59 -9.43 27.69
N ALA A 156 -24.14 -10.47 27.05
CA ALA A 156 -25.35 -10.49 26.21
C ALA A 156 -25.08 -9.97 24.77
N ALA A 157 -25.40 -10.67 23.67
CA ALA A 157 -26.62 -11.41 23.30
C ALA A 157 -27.83 -10.48 23.08
N ASP A 158 -28.68 -10.60 22.07
CA ASP A 158 -28.74 -11.33 20.80
C ASP A 158 -30.08 -10.92 20.13
N ALA A 159 -30.24 -11.21 18.83
CA ALA A 159 -31.49 -11.44 18.11
C ALA A 159 -32.12 -10.36 17.20
N SER A 160 -32.68 -10.88 16.09
CA SER A 160 -33.76 -10.33 15.24
C SER A 160 -33.43 -9.48 13.99
N THR A 161 -32.91 -10.17 12.97
CA THR A 161 -33.67 -10.51 11.74
C THR A 161 -34.36 -9.43 10.87
N SER A 162 -33.84 -9.31 9.63
CA SER A 162 -34.53 -9.01 8.35
C SER A 162 -34.94 -7.56 7.99
N SER A 163 -35.15 -7.16 6.72
CA SER A 163 -34.53 -7.49 5.41
C SER A 163 -35.12 -6.50 4.34
N THR A 164 -34.91 -6.51 3.00
CA THR A 164 -34.17 -7.31 2.00
C THR A 164 -33.91 -6.41 0.78
N LYS A 165 -32.72 -6.47 0.13
CA LYS A 165 -32.60 -6.25 -1.34
C LYS A 165 -31.30 -6.83 -1.93
N ALA A 166 -31.43 -7.84 -2.78
CA ALA A 166 -30.29 -8.38 -3.53
C ALA A 166 -29.91 -7.47 -4.72
N THR A 167 -28.63 -7.15 -4.84
CA THR A 167 -28.05 -6.50 -6.03
C THR A 167 -26.90 -7.38 -6.54
N LYS A 168 -26.77 -7.54 -7.87
CA LYS A 168 -25.90 -8.56 -8.49
C LYS A 168 -24.45 -8.47 -7.99
N ALA A 169 -23.98 -9.52 -7.33
CA ALA A 169 -22.58 -9.69 -6.99
C ALA A 169 -21.75 -9.87 -8.27
N ASN A 170 -21.06 -8.82 -8.71
CA ASN A 170 -20.08 -8.94 -9.78
C ASN A 170 -18.94 -9.83 -9.28
N LYS A 171 -18.77 -11.00 -9.90
CA LYS A 171 -17.80 -12.02 -9.52
C LYS A 171 -16.38 -11.54 -9.80
N ALA A 172 -15.85 -10.71 -8.90
CA ALA A 172 -14.48 -10.24 -8.92
C ALA A 172 -13.54 -11.45 -8.78
N THR A 173 -13.10 -11.99 -9.92
CA THR A 173 -12.16 -13.11 -9.98
C THR A 173 -10.96 -12.76 -9.12
N LYS A 174 -10.73 -13.52 -8.04
CA LYS A 174 -9.57 -13.40 -7.14
C LYS A 174 -8.30 -13.77 -7.90
N ARG A 175 -7.85 -12.86 -8.79
CA ARG A 175 -6.61 -12.99 -9.55
C ARG A 175 -5.50 -13.14 -8.53
N SER A 176 -4.85 -14.29 -8.53
CA SER A 176 -3.76 -14.60 -7.60
C SER A 176 -2.71 -13.50 -7.69
N ILE A 177 -2.45 -12.80 -6.58
CA ILE A 177 -1.63 -11.59 -6.55
C ILE A 177 -0.12 -11.96 -6.53
N GLY A 178 0.22 -13.06 -7.20
CA GLY A 178 1.37 -13.92 -6.90
C GLY A 178 2.70 -13.53 -7.54
N ALA A 179 2.76 -12.44 -8.33
CA ALA A 179 3.99 -12.02 -9.01
C ALA A 179 4.42 -10.58 -8.69
N LYS A 180 3.48 -9.63 -8.55
CA LYS A 180 3.80 -8.20 -8.34
C LYS A 180 4.09 -7.80 -6.89
N PHE A 181 3.82 -8.70 -5.93
CA PHE A 181 3.90 -8.40 -4.50
C PHE A 181 4.66 -9.43 -3.67
N ARG A 182 5.13 -10.53 -4.29
CA ARG A 182 6.19 -11.33 -3.68
C ARG A 182 7.42 -10.43 -3.54
N ALA A 183 8.03 -10.46 -2.36
CA ALA A 183 9.42 -10.04 -2.19
C ALA A 183 10.32 -11.18 -2.71
#